data_AF-A0A9D6R8Y5-F1
#
_entry.id   AF-A0A9D6R8Y5-F1
#
_cell.length_a   1.000
_cell.length_b   1.000
_cell.length_c   1.000
_cell.angle_alpha   90.00
_cell.angle_beta   90.00
_cell.angle_gamma   90.00
#
_symmetry.space_group_name_H-M   'P 1'
#
loop_
_entity.id
_entity.type
_entity.pdbx_description
1 polymer ?
#
loop_
_entity_poly.entity_id
_entity_poly.type
_entity_poly.pdbx_seq_one_letter_code
_entity_poly.pdbx_strand_id
1 'polypeptide(L)'
;MSPDNAARETGLRLRATLRAVLSPGIWLVLAVQLALAFAMHGQLPADDASLASTLTILLVATGLMLFYYLQAGAFHGLTLSRETLAVTDVARAGKAVFAAFVWLTLKAGLLLALVMNVLILLAMLLTGQEIKAITGALIPRFGIALGVLSFVFVYWLPFVFARREFRLFPSLKAALQIAWDRLSLSPFLALLILGPVLVSYFLPGDVPLWVDLVISLAGGVMGWIAYIYCIEVLPAQAAPTAGVAPEA
;
A
#
# COMPACT_ATOMS: atom_id res chain seq x y z
N MET A 1 10.32 2.60 28.95
CA MET A 1 10.91 3.07 27.67
C MET A 1 11.89 4.18 28.02
N SER A 2 13.18 4.07 27.70
CA SER A 2 14.18 5.11 28.03
C SER A 2 13.84 6.43 27.31
N PRO A 3 14.00 7.62 27.94
CA PRO A 3 13.75 8.92 27.31
C PRO A 3 14.49 9.11 25.98
N ASP A 4 15.69 8.53 25.83
CA ASP A 4 16.47 8.59 24.57
C ASP A 4 15.79 7.85 23.41
N ASN A 5 15.09 6.75 23.71
CA ASN A 5 14.35 5.99 22.71
C ASN A 5 13.09 6.75 22.25
N ALA A 6 12.45 7.51 23.14
CA ALA A 6 11.28 8.32 22.81
C ALA A 6 11.65 9.54 21.94
N ALA A 7 12.78 10.19 22.22
CA ALA A 7 13.30 11.30 21.41
C ALA A 7 13.70 10.82 20.01
N ARG A 8 14.40 9.68 19.91
CA ARG A 8 14.78 9.07 18.62
C ARG A 8 13.57 8.68 17.80
N GLU A 9 12.57 8.06 18.42
CA GLU A 9 11.31 7.66 17.80
C GLU A 9 10.54 8.88 17.26
N THR A 10 10.47 9.96 18.02
CA THR A 10 9.83 11.22 17.60
C THR A 10 10.53 11.84 16.39
N GLY A 11 11.87 11.82 16.38
CA GLY A 11 12.68 12.29 15.25
C GLY A 11 12.44 11.49 13.96
N LEU A 12 12.29 10.16 14.07
CA LEU A 12 11.99 9.29 12.93
C LEU A 12 10.60 9.57 12.35
N ARG A 13 9.59 9.75 13.22
CA ARG A 13 8.22 10.09 12.80
C ARG A 13 8.17 11.44 12.06
N LEU A 14 8.80 12.46 12.63
CA LEU A 14 8.83 13.80 12.03
C LEU A 14 9.54 13.79 10.68
N ARG A 15 10.69 13.10 10.59
CA ARG A 15 11.42 12.96 9.33
C ARG A 15 10.61 12.24 8.27
N ALA A 16 9.95 11.14 8.62
CA ALA A 16 9.10 10.41 7.68
C ALA A 16 7.95 11.30 7.17
N THR A 17 7.32 12.07 8.04
CA THR A 17 6.26 13.02 7.67
C THR A 17 6.77 14.10 6.74
N LEU A 18 7.86 14.79 7.10
CA LEU A 18 8.43 15.85 6.27
C LEU A 18 8.87 15.32 4.92
N ARG A 19 9.51 14.14 4.88
CA ARG A 19 9.96 13.52 3.63
C ARG A 19 8.79 13.12 2.74
N ALA A 20 7.70 12.60 3.30
CA ALA A 20 6.50 12.28 2.53
C ALA A 20 5.89 13.54 1.90
N VAL A 21 5.69 14.59 2.71
CA VAL A 21 5.01 15.82 2.32
C VAL A 21 5.87 16.69 1.38
N LEU A 22 7.18 16.68 1.52
CA LEU A 22 8.07 17.52 0.70
C LEU A 22 8.55 16.83 -0.58
N SER A 23 8.24 15.55 -0.81
CA SER A 23 8.73 14.81 -1.98
C SER A 23 7.85 15.03 -3.22
N PRO A 24 8.34 15.73 -4.26
CA PRO A 24 7.55 15.97 -5.48
C PRO A 24 7.16 14.68 -6.21
N GLY A 25 8.01 13.64 -6.14
CA GLY A 25 7.72 12.34 -6.73
C GLY A 25 6.51 11.63 -6.10
N ILE A 26 6.29 11.80 -4.79
CA ILE A 26 5.13 11.24 -4.09
C ILE A 26 3.86 11.96 -4.52
N TRP A 27 3.90 13.28 -4.62
CA TRP A 27 2.78 14.07 -5.12
C TRP A 27 2.40 13.74 -6.55
N LEU A 28 3.37 13.44 -7.41
CA LEU A 28 3.08 12.95 -8.77
C LEU A 28 2.31 11.63 -8.73
N VAL A 29 2.73 10.67 -7.90
CA VAL A 29 2.02 9.38 -7.75
C VAL A 29 0.60 9.61 -7.26
N LEU A 30 0.41 10.47 -6.25
CA LEU A 30 -0.91 10.80 -5.71
C LEU A 30 -1.78 11.53 -6.74
N ALA A 31 -1.22 12.44 -7.54
CA ALA A 31 -1.95 13.13 -8.60
C ALA A 31 -2.45 12.15 -9.66
N VAL A 32 -1.61 11.19 -10.09
CA VAL A 32 -2.01 10.13 -11.02
C VAL A 32 -3.06 9.21 -10.39
N GLN A 33 -2.94 8.87 -9.11
CA GLN A 33 -3.95 8.11 -8.37
C GLN A 33 -5.31 8.81 -8.38
N LEU A 34 -5.34 10.11 -8.05
CA LEU A 34 -6.57 10.91 -8.03
C LEU A 34 -7.17 11.05 -9.43
N ALA A 35 -6.34 11.26 -10.45
CA ALA A 35 -6.80 11.32 -11.84
C ALA A 35 -7.44 9.98 -12.27
N LEU A 36 -6.86 8.85 -11.88
CA LEU A 36 -7.43 7.52 -12.13
C LEU A 36 -8.74 7.30 -11.36
N ALA A 37 -8.78 7.66 -10.07
CA ALA A 37 -10.00 7.55 -9.27
C ALA A 37 -11.14 8.38 -9.88
N PHE A 38 -10.83 9.61 -10.31
CA PHE A 38 -11.77 10.47 -11.01
C PHE A 38 -12.24 9.87 -12.34
N ALA A 39 -11.31 9.33 -13.15
CA ALA A 39 -11.65 8.69 -14.42
C ALA A 39 -12.53 7.44 -14.25
N MET A 40 -12.35 6.70 -13.15
CA MET A 40 -13.19 5.54 -12.83
C MET A 40 -14.59 5.93 -12.34
N HIS A 41 -14.73 7.01 -11.57
CA HIS A 41 -16.04 7.54 -11.18
C HIS A 41 -16.81 8.18 -12.35
N GLY A 42 -16.09 8.70 -13.35
CA GLY A 42 -16.68 9.32 -14.54
C GLY A 42 -17.12 8.35 -15.64
N GLN A 43 -17.12 7.03 -15.42
CA GLN A 43 -17.44 6.08 -16.49
C GLN A 43 -18.90 6.18 -16.94
N LEU A 44 -19.06 6.41 -18.24
CA LEU A 44 -20.34 6.48 -18.97
C LEU A 44 -21.13 5.17 -18.87
N PRO A 45 -22.48 5.22 -18.96
CA PRO A 45 -23.34 4.03 -18.90
C PRO A 45 -22.88 2.97 -19.91
N ALA A 46 -22.73 1.74 -19.42
CA ALA A 46 -22.08 0.61 -20.08
C ALA A 46 -22.85 0.01 -21.28
N ASP A 47 -23.94 0.65 -21.72
CA ASP A 47 -24.86 0.07 -22.70
C ASP A 47 -24.50 0.32 -24.17
N ASP A 48 -23.48 1.14 -24.46
CA ASP A 48 -23.04 1.36 -25.84
C ASP A 48 -21.72 0.63 -26.14
N ALA A 49 -21.83 -0.43 -26.96
CA ALA A 49 -20.72 -1.12 -27.62
C ALA A 49 -20.06 -0.24 -28.71
N SER A 50 -19.69 0.99 -28.33
CA SER A 50 -19.09 2.00 -29.20
C SER A 50 -17.56 2.00 -29.08
N LEU A 51 -16.87 2.51 -30.11
CA LEU A 51 -15.42 2.79 -30.07
C LEU A 51 -14.98 3.60 -28.84
N ALA A 52 -15.89 4.42 -28.28
CA ALA A 52 -15.63 5.23 -27.10
C ALA A 52 -15.42 4.39 -25.83
N SER A 53 -16.12 3.27 -25.66
CA SER A 53 -15.93 2.38 -24.50
C SER A 53 -14.57 1.66 -24.57
N THR A 54 -14.18 1.20 -25.76
CA THR A 54 -12.87 0.58 -25.99
C THR A 54 -11.72 1.57 -25.74
N LEU A 55 -11.86 2.81 -26.22
CA LEU A 55 -10.86 3.86 -26.00
C LEU A 55 -10.76 4.24 -24.51
N THR A 56 -11.89 4.27 -23.79
CA THR A 56 -11.91 4.54 -22.35
C THR A 56 -11.21 3.42 -21.56
N ILE A 57 -11.47 2.15 -21.89
CA ILE A 57 -10.78 1.00 -21.29
C ILE A 57 -9.28 1.09 -21.54
N LEU A 58 -8.86 1.40 -22.78
CA LEU A 58 -7.44 1.52 -23.13
C LEU A 58 -6.77 2.66 -22.35
N LEU A 59 -7.43 3.81 -22.21
CA LEU A 59 -6.92 4.95 -21.42
C LEU A 59 -6.78 4.59 -19.95
N VAL A 60 -7.80 3.96 -19.34
CA VAL A 60 -7.76 3.54 -17.94
C VAL A 60 -6.66 2.49 -17.73
N ALA A 61 -6.53 1.51 -18.63
CA ALA A 61 -5.47 0.50 -18.56
C ALA A 61 -4.07 1.11 -18.68
N THR A 62 -3.90 2.07 -19.60
CA THR A 62 -2.63 2.80 -19.76
C THR A 62 -2.31 3.64 -18.53
N GLY A 63 -3.30 4.32 -17.97
CA GLY A 63 -3.16 5.08 -16.73
C GLY A 63 -2.79 4.19 -15.54
N LEU A 64 -3.41 3.01 -15.41
CA LEU A 64 -3.06 2.02 -14.39
C LEU A 64 -1.63 1.53 -14.55
N MET A 65 -1.18 1.23 -15.78
CA MET A 65 0.21 0.83 -16.03
C MET A 65 1.20 1.94 -15.65
N LEU A 66 0.90 3.19 -16.00
CA LEU A 66 1.69 4.35 -15.58
C LEU A 66 1.73 4.48 -14.06
N PHE A 67 0.59 4.30 -13.39
CA PHE A 67 0.50 4.35 -11.94
C PHE A 67 1.34 3.27 -11.27
N TYR A 68 1.26 2.02 -11.72
CA TYR A 68 2.09 0.93 -11.22
C TYR A 68 3.59 1.20 -11.43
N TYR A 69 3.95 1.78 -12.58
CA TYR A 69 5.33 2.17 -12.86
C TYR A 69 5.85 3.25 -11.90
N LEU A 70 5.06 4.30 -11.69
CA LEU A 70 5.41 5.37 -10.77
C LEU A 70 5.45 4.89 -9.32
N GLN A 71 4.53 4.03 -8.89
CA GLN A 71 4.58 3.42 -7.56
C GLN A 71 5.85 2.59 -7.35
N ALA A 72 6.18 1.70 -8.29
CA ALA A 72 7.38 0.86 -8.19
C ALA A 72 8.65 1.72 -8.08
N GLY A 73 8.71 2.77 -8.90
CA GLY A 73 9.81 3.74 -8.87
C GLY A 73 9.87 4.52 -7.57
N ALA A 74 8.72 4.93 -7.02
CA ALA A 74 8.68 5.67 -5.78
C ALA A 74 9.09 4.82 -4.58
N PHE A 75 8.57 3.60 -4.47
CA PHE A 75 8.97 2.64 -3.46
C PHE A 75 10.48 2.37 -3.53
N HIS A 76 11.00 2.03 -4.72
CA HIS A 76 12.42 1.75 -4.86
C HIS A 76 13.30 2.98 -4.59
N GLY A 77 12.95 4.15 -5.13
CA GLY A 77 13.72 5.38 -4.93
C GLY A 77 13.82 5.78 -3.47
N LEU A 78 12.73 5.63 -2.70
CA LEU A 78 12.72 5.91 -1.27
C LEU A 78 13.63 4.97 -0.48
N THR A 79 13.79 3.71 -0.90
CA THR A 79 14.75 2.77 -0.27
C THR A 79 16.21 3.11 -0.53
N LEU A 80 16.53 3.83 -1.62
CA LEU A 80 17.90 4.14 -2.02
C LEU A 80 18.43 5.45 -1.42
N SER A 81 17.59 6.46 -1.32
CA SER A 81 17.97 7.77 -0.79
C SER A 81 17.46 7.98 0.63
N ARG A 82 18.08 8.87 1.40
CA ARG A 82 17.54 9.40 2.67
C ARG A 82 16.86 10.76 2.50
N GLU A 83 16.93 11.33 1.30
CA GLU A 83 16.42 12.66 0.96
C GLU A 83 15.04 12.61 0.29
N THR A 84 14.45 13.79 0.07
CA THR A 84 13.18 13.94 -0.67
C THR A 84 13.30 13.38 -2.08
N LEU A 85 12.23 12.77 -2.56
CA LEU A 85 12.22 12.05 -3.83
C LEU A 85 11.82 12.95 -5.00
N ALA A 86 12.73 13.17 -5.95
CA ALA A 86 12.44 13.91 -7.17
C ALA A 86 11.67 13.05 -8.20
N VAL A 87 10.92 13.70 -9.08
CA VAL A 87 10.13 13.04 -10.14
C VAL A 87 11.02 12.21 -11.08
N THR A 88 12.20 12.72 -11.42
CA THR A 88 13.15 12.03 -12.30
C THR A 88 13.68 10.73 -11.68
N ASP A 89 13.83 10.71 -10.36
CA ASP A 89 14.32 9.54 -9.63
C ASP A 89 13.28 8.45 -9.57
N VAL A 90 11.99 8.82 -9.45
CA VAL A 90 10.86 7.87 -9.57
C VAL A 90 10.92 7.14 -10.91
N ALA A 91 10.99 7.89 -12.02
CA ALA A 91 11.01 7.29 -13.35
C ALA A 91 12.24 6.40 -13.55
N ARG A 92 13.44 6.88 -13.17
CA ARG A 92 14.67 6.11 -13.33
C ARG A 92 14.68 4.84 -12.49
N ALA A 93 14.29 4.92 -11.22
CA ALA A 93 14.24 3.79 -10.31
C ALA A 93 13.21 2.74 -10.76
N GLY A 94 12.06 3.19 -11.28
CA GLY A 94 10.97 2.31 -11.74
C GLY A 94 11.42 1.34 -12.82
N LYS A 95 12.25 1.78 -13.77
CA LYS A 95 12.74 0.94 -14.88
C LYS A 95 13.39 -0.37 -14.43
N ALA A 96 14.12 -0.37 -13.31
CA ALA A 96 14.86 -1.55 -12.84
C ALA A 96 13.99 -2.60 -12.14
N VAL A 97 12.87 -2.19 -11.54
CA VAL A 97 12.06 -3.04 -10.66
C VAL A 97 10.63 -3.26 -11.16
N PHE A 98 10.19 -2.52 -12.17
CA PHE A 98 8.81 -2.53 -12.64
C PHE A 98 8.30 -3.92 -13.01
N ALA A 99 9.01 -4.67 -13.85
CA ALA A 99 8.57 -6.00 -14.28
C ALA A 99 8.47 -6.97 -13.10
N ALA A 100 9.43 -6.94 -12.18
CA ALA A 100 9.42 -7.78 -10.98
C ALA A 100 8.29 -7.39 -10.03
N PHE A 101 8.00 -6.09 -9.88
CA PHE A 101 6.90 -5.58 -9.09
C PHE A 101 5.54 -5.98 -9.67
N VAL A 102 5.32 -5.77 -10.97
CA VAL A 102 4.08 -6.18 -11.66
C VAL A 102 3.87 -7.69 -11.51
N TRP A 103 4.92 -8.49 -11.70
CA TRP A 103 4.84 -9.93 -11.54
C TRP A 103 4.52 -10.35 -10.10
N LEU A 104 5.09 -9.67 -9.11
CA LEU A 104 4.79 -9.91 -7.70
C LEU A 104 3.34 -9.55 -7.37
N THR A 105 2.88 -8.39 -7.82
CA THR A 105 1.48 -7.94 -7.62
C THR A 105 0.50 -8.89 -8.30
N LEU A 106 0.82 -9.37 -9.51
CA LEU A 106 -0.02 -10.36 -10.20
C LEU A 106 -0.12 -11.67 -9.39
N LYS A 107 1.01 -12.16 -8.85
CA LYS A 107 1.02 -13.34 -7.97
C LYS A 107 0.21 -13.11 -6.70
N ALA A 108 0.33 -11.93 -6.08
CA ALA A 108 -0.42 -11.58 -4.88
C ALA A 108 -1.92 -11.48 -5.15
N GLY A 109 -2.30 -10.85 -6.27
CA GLY A 109 -3.69 -10.78 -6.72
C GLY A 109 -4.27 -12.18 -6.99
N LEU A 110 -3.52 -13.05 -7.67
CA LEU A 110 -3.96 -14.42 -7.95
C LEU A 110 -4.11 -15.25 -6.66
N LEU A 111 -3.17 -15.10 -5.72
CA LEU A 111 -3.27 -15.75 -4.41
C LEU A 111 -4.48 -15.24 -3.63
N LEU A 112 -4.71 -13.92 -3.60
CA LEU A 112 -5.87 -13.32 -2.94
C LEU A 112 -7.18 -13.83 -3.56
N ALA A 113 -7.27 -13.85 -4.89
CA ALA A 113 -8.44 -14.38 -5.60
C ALA A 113 -8.67 -15.86 -5.27
N LEU A 114 -7.60 -16.66 -5.18
CA LEU A 114 -7.70 -18.07 -4.79
C LEU A 114 -8.21 -18.22 -3.36
N VAL A 115 -7.63 -17.48 -2.40
CA VAL A 115 -8.06 -17.50 -0.99
C VAL A 115 -9.52 -17.09 -0.86
N MET A 116 -9.92 -16.00 -1.53
CA MET A 116 -11.32 -15.54 -1.51
C MET A 116 -12.27 -16.58 -2.11
N ASN A 117 -11.91 -17.21 -3.22
CA ASN A 117 -12.73 -18.29 -3.80
C ASN A 117 -12.87 -19.48 -2.85
N VAL A 118 -11.79 -19.91 -2.20
CA VAL A 118 -11.84 -21.00 -1.20
C VAL A 118 -12.74 -20.61 -0.02
N LEU A 119 -12.63 -19.38 0.49
CA LEU A 119 -13.49 -18.91 1.58
C LEU A 119 -14.96 -18.84 1.18
N ILE A 120 -15.27 -18.39 -0.04
CA ILE A 120 -16.64 -18.36 -0.56
C ILE A 120 -17.18 -19.79 -0.69
N LEU A 121 -16.42 -20.72 -1.27
CA LEU A 121 -16.82 -22.12 -1.39
C LEU A 121 -17.04 -22.78 -0.03
N LEU A 122 -16.17 -22.52 0.94
CA LEU A 122 -16.32 -23.03 2.30
C LEU A 122 -17.57 -22.44 2.98
N ALA A 123 -17.82 -21.14 2.81
CA ALA A 123 -19.01 -20.49 3.33
C ALA A 123 -20.29 -21.07 2.69
N MET A 124 -20.29 -21.34 1.38
CA MET A 124 -21.40 -22.00 0.70
C MET A 124 -21.64 -23.41 1.26
N LEU A 125 -20.58 -24.18 1.48
CA LEU A 125 -20.68 -25.53 2.05
C LEU A 125 -21.24 -25.52 3.48
N LEU A 126 -20.83 -24.55 4.30
CA LEU A 126 -21.22 -24.47 5.71
C LEU A 126 -22.61 -23.86 5.94
N THR A 127 -23.02 -22.92 5.09
CA THR A 127 -24.28 -22.17 5.28
C THR A 127 -25.40 -22.62 4.34
N GLY A 128 -25.07 -23.35 3.26
CA GLY A 128 -26.01 -23.72 2.20
C GLY A 128 -26.52 -22.53 1.38
N GLN A 129 -25.97 -21.33 1.58
CA GLN A 129 -26.41 -20.12 0.89
C GLN A 129 -25.83 -20.00 -0.51
N GLU A 130 -26.60 -19.40 -1.42
CA GLU A 130 -26.15 -19.05 -2.76
C GLU A 130 -25.08 -17.93 -2.71
N ILE A 131 -24.21 -17.92 -3.73
CA ILE A 131 -23.12 -16.92 -3.88
C ILE A 131 -23.66 -15.49 -3.68
N LYS A 132 -24.81 -15.16 -4.25
CA LYS A 132 -25.40 -13.82 -4.18
C LYS A 132 -25.68 -13.36 -2.74
N ALA A 133 -26.16 -14.27 -1.88
CA ALA A 133 -26.42 -13.96 -0.46
C ALA A 133 -25.12 -13.77 0.33
N ILE A 134 -24.11 -14.62 0.07
CA ILE A 134 -22.80 -14.55 0.72
C ILE A 134 -22.06 -13.27 0.29
N THR A 135 -22.05 -12.96 -1.01
CA THR A 135 -21.45 -11.73 -1.53
C THR A 135 -22.13 -10.49 -0.96
N GLY A 136 -23.47 -10.48 -0.88
CA GLY A 136 -24.23 -9.41 -0.23
C GLY A 136 -23.83 -9.16 1.22
N ALA A 137 -23.55 -10.23 1.98
CA ALA A 137 -23.09 -10.15 3.37
C ALA A 137 -21.60 -9.78 3.51
N LEU A 138 -20.78 -9.97 2.47
CA LEU A 138 -19.36 -9.66 2.46
C LEU A 138 -19.04 -8.22 2.04
N ILE A 139 -19.85 -7.62 1.15
CA ILE A 139 -19.68 -6.23 0.68
C ILE A 139 -19.44 -5.22 1.83
N PRO A 140 -20.26 -5.17 2.89
CA PRO A 140 -20.04 -4.20 3.97
C PRO A 140 -18.79 -4.49 4.80
N ARG A 141 -18.26 -5.73 4.79
CA ARG A 141 -17.04 -6.11 5.52
C ARG A 141 -15.77 -5.93 4.70
N PHE A 142 -15.90 -5.68 3.40
CA PHE A 142 -14.77 -5.57 2.48
C PHE A 142 -13.84 -4.41 2.83
N GLY A 143 -14.38 -3.30 3.35
CA GLY A 143 -13.58 -2.16 3.82
C GLY A 143 -12.62 -2.52 4.97
N ILE A 144 -13.08 -3.33 5.92
CA ILE A 144 -12.24 -3.82 7.02
C ILE A 144 -11.15 -4.76 6.49
N ALA A 145 -11.51 -5.67 5.59
CA ALA A 145 -10.56 -6.58 4.97
C ALA A 145 -9.47 -5.81 4.19
N LEU A 146 -9.85 -4.75 3.46
CA LEU A 146 -8.92 -3.85 2.78
C LEU A 146 -8.00 -3.10 3.76
N GLY A 147 -8.52 -2.69 4.92
CA GLY A 147 -7.70 -2.07 5.97
C GLY A 147 -6.65 -3.01 6.56
N VAL A 148 -7.04 -4.26 6.88
CA VAL A 148 -6.11 -5.29 7.35
C VAL A 148 -5.07 -5.61 6.27
N LEU A 149 -5.51 -5.74 5.02
CA LEU A 149 -4.62 -5.99 3.90
C LEU A 149 -3.62 -4.84 3.72
N SER A 150 -4.07 -3.59 3.82
CA SER A 150 -3.22 -2.39 3.77
C SER A 150 -2.17 -2.39 4.87
N PHE A 151 -2.52 -2.86 6.08
CA PHE A 151 -1.57 -3.01 7.18
C PHE A 151 -0.44 -3.99 6.84
N VAL A 152 -0.77 -5.14 6.26
CA VAL A 152 0.23 -6.11 5.79
C VAL A 152 1.11 -5.50 4.70
N PHE A 153 0.52 -4.79 3.73
CA PHE A 153 1.25 -4.15 2.64
C PHE A 153 2.26 -3.10 3.11
N VAL A 154 1.95 -2.33 4.15
CA VAL A 154 2.86 -1.30 4.69
C VAL A 154 4.15 -1.90 5.26
N TYR A 155 4.14 -3.12 5.78
CA TYR A 155 5.38 -3.80 6.19
C TYR A 155 6.02 -4.58 5.04
N TRP A 156 5.18 -5.18 4.19
CA TRP A 156 5.64 -6.07 3.14
C TRP A 156 6.39 -5.35 2.02
N LEU A 157 5.86 -4.23 1.51
CA LEU A 157 6.48 -3.52 0.40
C LEU A 157 7.85 -2.93 0.77
N PRO A 158 8.04 -2.24 1.92
CA PRO A 158 9.37 -1.83 2.37
C PRO A 158 10.38 -2.98 2.39
N PHE A 159 9.98 -4.15 2.90
CA PHE A 159 10.85 -5.32 2.96
C PHE A 159 11.25 -5.82 1.56
N VAL A 160 10.27 -5.99 0.67
CA VAL A 160 10.49 -6.45 -0.72
C VAL A 160 11.46 -5.51 -1.45
N PHE A 161 11.24 -4.19 -1.37
CA PHE A 161 12.05 -3.23 -2.09
C PHE A 161 13.43 -3.01 -1.45
N ALA A 162 13.54 -3.02 -0.12
CA ALA A 162 14.82 -2.85 0.58
C ALA A 162 15.75 -4.06 0.38
N ARG A 163 15.19 -5.29 0.37
CA ARG A 163 15.97 -6.54 0.19
C ARG A 163 16.03 -7.00 -1.27
N ARG A 164 15.25 -6.39 -2.17
CA ARG A 164 15.04 -6.82 -3.57
C ARG A 164 14.53 -8.27 -3.69
N GLU A 165 13.81 -8.75 -2.68
CA GLU A 165 13.29 -10.12 -2.62
C GLU A 165 11.86 -10.17 -3.16
N PHE A 166 11.72 -10.35 -4.47
CA PHE A 166 10.41 -10.41 -5.15
C PHE A 166 9.77 -11.82 -5.13
N ARG A 167 10.15 -12.67 -4.16
CA ARG A 167 9.52 -13.97 -3.91
C ARG A 167 8.39 -13.80 -2.90
N LEU A 168 7.17 -14.18 -3.29
CA LEU A 168 5.96 -13.88 -2.54
C LEU A 168 5.96 -14.49 -1.12
N PHE A 169 6.09 -15.81 -0.98
CA PHE A 169 5.96 -16.46 0.32
C PHE A 169 7.08 -16.10 1.32
N PRO A 170 8.38 -16.11 0.94
CA PRO A 170 9.45 -15.76 1.88
C PRO A 170 9.36 -14.31 2.37
N SER A 171 9.09 -13.37 1.45
CA SER A 171 8.98 -11.95 1.80
C SER A 171 7.74 -11.66 2.64
N LEU A 172 6.61 -12.30 2.35
CA LEU A 172 5.37 -12.15 3.12
C LEU A 172 5.54 -12.73 4.53
N LYS A 173 6.16 -13.90 4.67
CA LYS A 173 6.44 -14.51 5.98
C LYS A 173 7.33 -13.61 6.83
N ALA A 174 8.42 -13.09 6.26
CA ALA A 174 9.31 -12.18 6.97
C ALA A 174 8.61 -10.88 7.39
N ALA A 175 7.80 -10.31 6.49
CA ALA A 175 7.02 -9.10 6.79
C ALA A 175 5.99 -9.33 7.92
N LEU A 176 5.30 -10.47 7.90
CA LEU A 176 4.35 -10.87 8.96
C LEU A 176 5.05 -11.04 10.31
N GLN A 177 6.23 -11.67 10.34
CA GLN A 177 7.02 -11.80 11.57
C GLN A 177 7.39 -10.44 12.14
N ILE A 178 7.89 -9.52 11.30
CA ILE A 178 8.25 -8.16 11.72
C ILE A 178 7.02 -7.39 12.21
N ALA A 179 5.88 -7.51 11.51
CA ALA A 179 4.63 -6.87 11.92
C ALA A 179 4.14 -7.40 13.28
N TRP A 180 4.28 -8.71 13.51
CA TRP A 180 3.92 -9.35 14.78
C TRP A 180 4.81 -8.89 15.94
N ASP A 181 6.12 -8.87 15.73
CA ASP A 181 7.09 -8.46 16.77
C ASP A 181 6.95 -6.97 17.13
N ARG A 182 6.45 -6.15 16.21
CA ARG A 182 6.27 -4.70 16.40
C ARG A 182 4.83 -4.27 16.64
N LEU A 183 3.90 -5.20 16.84
CA LEU A 183 2.50 -4.90 17.09
C LEU A 183 2.32 -3.93 18.28
N SER A 184 3.19 -4.03 19.30
CA SER A 184 3.20 -3.18 20.50
C SER A 184 3.77 -1.76 20.30
N LEU A 185 4.57 -1.52 19.25
CA LEU A 185 5.13 -0.22 18.89
C LEU A 185 4.27 0.51 17.83
N SER A 186 3.12 -0.08 17.48
CA SER A 186 2.34 0.24 16.29
C SER A 186 1.11 1.17 16.46
N PRO A 187 0.83 1.89 17.57
CA PRO A 187 -0.37 2.74 17.58
C PRO A 187 -0.29 3.87 16.54
N PHE A 188 0.92 4.38 16.27
CA PHE A 188 1.15 5.37 15.21
C PHE A 188 0.89 4.79 13.81
N LEU A 189 1.45 3.62 13.49
CA LEU A 189 1.24 2.96 12.19
C LEU A 189 -0.22 2.49 12.02
N ALA A 190 -0.82 1.95 13.07
CA ALA A 190 -2.23 1.57 13.08
C ALA A 190 -3.12 2.78 12.81
N LEU A 191 -2.83 3.94 13.43
CA LEU A 191 -3.57 5.18 13.18
C LEU A 191 -3.42 5.66 11.74
N LEU A 192 -2.20 5.64 11.18
CA LEU A 192 -1.97 6.08 9.79
C LEU A 192 -2.67 5.20 8.76
N ILE A 193 -2.78 3.89 9.03
CA ILE A 193 -3.29 2.91 8.05
C ILE A 193 -4.79 2.67 8.23
N LEU A 194 -5.23 2.45 9.48
CA LEU A 194 -6.64 2.18 9.78
C LEU A 194 -7.44 3.47 9.94
N GLY A 195 -6.82 4.60 10.27
CA GLY A 195 -7.51 5.88 10.43
C GLY A 195 -8.35 6.26 9.21
N PRO A 196 -7.77 6.31 7.99
CA PRO A 196 -8.54 6.60 6.78
C PRO A 196 -9.69 5.61 6.54
N VAL A 197 -9.45 4.32 6.77
CA VAL A 197 -10.46 3.25 6.60
C VAL A 197 -11.60 3.41 7.59
N LEU A 198 -11.30 3.74 8.85
CA LEU A 198 -12.30 3.98 9.88
C LEU A 198 -13.11 5.24 9.55
N VAL A 199 -12.47 6.32 9.11
CA VAL A 199 -13.17 7.54 8.67
C VAL A 199 -14.12 7.22 7.52
N SER A 200 -13.67 6.50 6.50
CA SER A 200 -14.51 6.04 5.39
C SER A 200 -15.67 5.14 5.84
N TYR A 201 -15.44 4.27 6.83
CA TYR A 201 -16.48 3.38 7.36
C TYR A 201 -17.61 4.13 8.09
N PHE A 202 -17.30 5.24 8.76
CA PHE A 202 -18.29 6.05 9.48
C PHE A 202 -19.02 7.07 8.59
N LEU A 203 -18.60 7.23 7.35
CA LEU A 203 -19.27 8.12 6.40
C LEU A 203 -20.51 7.46 5.79
N PRO A 204 -21.61 8.21 5.58
CA PRO A 204 -22.80 7.70 4.91
C PRO A 204 -22.47 7.35 3.45
N GLY A 205 -23.21 6.42 2.83
CA GLY A 205 -22.92 5.96 1.46
C GLY A 205 -22.97 7.03 0.37
N ASP A 206 -23.65 8.15 0.63
CA ASP A 206 -23.89 9.24 -0.33
C ASP A 206 -22.91 10.41 -0.16
N VAL A 207 -21.64 10.12 0.12
CA VAL A 207 -20.63 11.17 0.31
C VAL A 207 -20.37 11.90 -1.01
N PRO A 208 -20.34 13.25 -1.03
CA PRO A 208 -19.92 13.99 -2.20
C PRO A 208 -18.51 13.57 -2.68
N LEU A 209 -18.33 13.49 -4.00
CA LEU A 209 -17.07 13.07 -4.64
C LEU A 209 -15.83 13.78 -4.08
N TRP A 210 -15.92 15.09 -3.82
CA TRP A 210 -14.79 15.87 -3.32
C TRP A 210 -14.33 15.44 -1.92
N VAL A 211 -15.24 14.95 -1.07
CA VAL A 211 -14.90 14.44 0.26
C VAL A 211 -14.13 13.12 0.11
N ASP A 212 -14.58 12.24 -0.78
CA ASP A 212 -13.91 10.97 -1.05
C ASP A 212 -12.50 11.18 -1.63
N LEU A 213 -12.34 12.16 -2.52
CA LEU A 213 -11.02 12.57 -3.02
C LEU A 213 -10.11 13.10 -1.92
N VAL A 214 -10.62 13.91 -0.98
CA VAL A 214 -9.84 14.42 0.16
C VAL A 214 -9.41 13.28 1.08
N ILE A 215 -10.30 12.32 1.36
CA ILE A 215 -9.98 11.15 2.19
C ILE A 215 -8.96 10.25 1.49
N SER A 216 -9.12 10.02 0.18
CA SER A 216 -8.18 9.25 -0.63
C SER A 216 -6.79 9.91 -0.67
N LEU A 217 -6.74 11.24 -0.79
CA LEU A 217 -5.48 11.99 -0.75
C LEU A 217 -4.84 11.91 0.64
N ALA A 218 -5.61 12.15 1.70
CA ALA A 218 -5.12 12.08 3.08
C ALA A 218 -4.61 10.68 3.42
N GLY A 219 -5.38 9.64 3.07
CA GLY A 219 -5.00 8.25 3.22
C GLY A 219 -3.77 7.88 2.41
N GLY A 220 -3.65 8.39 1.19
CA GLY A 220 -2.45 8.24 0.37
C GLY A 220 -1.22 8.83 1.03
N VAL A 221 -1.29 10.08 1.50
CA VAL A 221 -0.19 10.73 2.24
C VAL A 221 0.16 9.94 3.50
N MET A 222 -0.83 9.53 4.30
CA MET A 222 -0.60 8.72 5.50
C MET A 222 0.08 7.37 5.18
N GLY A 223 -0.32 6.72 4.09
CA GLY A 223 0.30 5.50 3.59
C GLY A 223 1.78 5.70 3.22
N TRP A 224 2.12 6.82 2.57
CA TRP A 224 3.51 7.16 2.25
C TRP A 224 4.34 7.48 3.50
N ILE A 225 3.77 8.17 4.48
CA ILE A 225 4.42 8.41 5.78
C ILE A 225 4.72 7.07 6.46
N ALA A 226 3.75 6.17 6.49
CA ALA A 226 3.89 4.84 7.08
C ALA A 226 4.97 4.02 6.36
N TYR A 227 4.99 4.04 5.02
CA TYR A 227 6.02 3.40 4.21
C TYR A 227 7.42 3.94 4.53
N ILE A 228 7.60 5.28 4.54
CA ILE A 228 8.89 5.92 4.81
C ILE A 228 9.37 5.61 6.23
N TYR A 229 8.46 5.66 7.21
CA TYR A 229 8.79 5.28 8.58
C TYR A 229 9.28 3.83 8.64
N CYS A 230 8.59 2.89 7.97
CA CYS A 230 9.00 1.49 7.93
C CYS A 230 10.38 1.29 7.28
N ILE A 231 10.68 1.92 6.13
CA ILE A 231 12.00 1.78 5.48
C ILE A 231 13.14 2.40 6.30
N GLU A 232 12.88 3.37 7.18
CA GLU A 232 13.92 3.96 8.04
C GLU A 232 14.16 3.11 9.29
N VAL A 233 13.12 2.42 9.77
CA VAL A 233 13.17 1.59 10.97
C VAL A 233 13.67 0.17 10.68
N LEU A 234 13.33 -0.40 9.52
CA LEU A 234 13.70 -1.78 9.13
C LEU A 234 15.22 -2.01 9.02
N PRO A 235 16.03 -1.12 8.41
CA PRO A 235 17.48 -1.29 8.32
C PRO A 235 18.20 -1.15 9.67
N ALA A 236 17.66 -0.35 10.60
CA ALA A 236 18.25 -0.14 11.92
C ALA A 236 18.30 -1.42 12.78
N GLN A 237 17.52 -2.44 12.44
CA GLN A 237 17.51 -3.74 13.12
C GLN A 237 18.28 -4.83 12.37
N ALA A 238 18.61 -4.58 11.10
CA ALA A 238 19.32 -5.54 10.26
C ALA A 238 20.84 -5.44 10.39
N ALA A 239 21.37 -4.45 11.11
CA ALA A 239 22.77 -4.46 11.50
C ALA A 239 22.96 -5.61 12.51
N PRO A 240 23.66 -6.70 12.15
CA PRO A 240 24.19 -7.59 13.16
C PRO A 240 25.09 -6.74 14.04
N THR A 241 25.18 -7.10 15.32
CA THR A 241 26.29 -6.74 16.20
C THR A 241 27.62 -7.05 15.52
N ALA A 242 28.11 -6.13 14.69
CA ALA A 242 29.45 -6.13 14.18
C ALA A 242 30.33 -5.62 15.32
N GLY A 243 31.04 -6.55 15.95
CA GLY A 243 32.18 -6.25 16.81
C GLY A 243 31.88 -6.08 18.29
N VAL A 244 31.84 -7.19 19.01
CA VAL A 244 32.78 -7.40 20.13
C VAL A 244 33.26 -8.84 20.02
N ALA A 245 34.39 -9.05 19.34
CA ALA A 245 35.19 -10.23 19.58
C ALA A 245 35.74 -10.09 21.02
N PRO A 246 35.63 -11.10 21.89
CA PRO A 246 36.35 -11.06 23.15
C PRO A 246 37.84 -11.15 22.82
N GLU A 247 38.57 -10.06 23.03
CA GLU A 247 39.98 -10.12 23.34
C GLU A 247 40.13 -10.81 24.69
N ALA A 248 40.62 -12.05 24.69
CA ALA A 248 41.55 -12.65 25.65
C ALA A 248 41.75 -14.14 25.32
#